data_AF-A0A9X0HTS6-F1
#
_entry.id   AF-A0A9X0HTS6-F1
#
_cell.length_a   1.000
_cell.length_b   1.000
_cell.length_c   1.000
_cell.angle_alpha   90.00
_cell.angle_beta   90.00
_cell.angle_gamma   90.00
#
_symmetry.space_group_name_H-M   'P 1'
#
loop_
_entity.id
_entity.type
_entity.pdbx_description
1 polymer ?
#
loop_
_entity_poly.entity_id
_entity_poly.type
_entity_poly.pdbx_seq_one_letter_code
_entity_poly.pdbx_strand_id
1 'polypeptide(L)'
;MHHSDYLNRRDDHALCGMALERPTTLGQTVGAVAICPGCEAKLAEYHLTWWRDKARAVAAELEELRVKYRELMERSGGSDIETVRRTEAGPRGDPTVGHDEAEPVSLLDHARVEVLRLCRQCREEAVPYWRLKTTMQAFSDKLSADERVRLAQEIGADGSLIRWCTTEVVNLGWQVSNSPVQGEPEEMWDAWTHDSYQTPKKTKWRLGRSRSQDAS
;
A
#
# COMPACT_ATOMS: atom_id res chain seq x y z
N MET A 1 -38.43 -6.08 0.63
CA MET A 1 -38.13 -5.63 2.01
C MET A 1 -37.83 -4.13 2.00
N HIS A 2 -38.34 -3.39 2.98
CA HIS A 2 -38.09 -1.95 3.11
C HIS A 2 -37.16 -1.69 4.28
N HIS A 3 -36.18 -0.80 4.11
CA HIS A 3 -35.34 -0.34 5.20
C HIS A 3 -36.03 0.81 5.92
N SER A 4 -36.00 0.80 7.25
CA SER A 4 -36.41 1.95 8.06
C SER A 4 -35.64 3.20 7.66
N ASP A 5 -36.27 4.35 7.76
CA ASP A 5 -35.66 5.64 7.44
C ASP A 5 -34.76 6.13 8.58
N TYR A 6 -33.68 5.38 8.81
CA TYR A 6 -32.65 5.73 9.79
C TYR A 6 -31.83 6.96 9.37
N LEU A 7 -31.84 7.32 8.09
CA LEU A 7 -31.14 8.51 7.59
C LEU A 7 -31.81 9.80 8.10
N ASN A 8 -33.14 9.82 8.17
CA ASN A 8 -33.90 10.95 8.71
C ASN A 8 -34.42 10.70 10.15
N ARG A 9 -34.02 9.60 10.78
CA ARG A 9 -34.47 9.18 12.13
C ARG A 9 -36.00 9.08 12.23
N ARG A 10 -36.63 8.52 11.19
CA ARG A 10 -38.06 8.24 11.14
C ARG A 10 -38.28 6.74 11.22
N ASP A 11 -38.91 6.32 12.30
CA ASP A 11 -39.11 4.89 12.58
C ASP A 11 -40.45 4.38 12.02
N ASP A 12 -41.34 5.30 11.61
CA ASP A 12 -42.66 5.03 11.03
C ASP A 12 -42.66 4.97 9.50
N HIS A 13 -41.54 5.32 8.86
CA HIS A 13 -41.38 5.32 7.41
C HIS A 13 -40.16 4.51 6.96
N ALA A 14 -40.27 3.97 5.76
CA ALA A 14 -39.17 3.40 5.01
C ALA A 14 -38.37 4.49 4.29
N LEU A 15 -37.12 4.20 3.92
CA LEU A 15 -36.29 5.09 3.09
C LEU A 15 -36.96 5.49 1.77
N CYS A 16 -37.76 4.61 1.19
CA CYS A 16 -38.53 4.91 -0.01
C CYS A 16 -39.80 5.74 0.23
N GLY A 17 -40.06 6.18 1.47
CA GLY A 17 -41.21 7.00 1.85
C GLY A 17 -42.50 6.24 2.16
N MET A 18 -42.50 4.91 2.13
CA MET A 18 -43.68 4.13 2.52
C MET A 18 -43.80 4.01 4.04
N ALA A 19 -45.02 4.11 4.56
CA ALA A 19 -45.28 3.87 5.98
C ALA A 19 -45.00 2.42 6.37
N LEU A 20 -44.39 2.21 7.54
CA LEU A 20 -44.10 0.89 8.10
C LEU A 20 -45.13 0.55 9.19
N GLU A 21 -46.02 -0.40 8.92
CA GLU A 21 -47.05 -0.79 9.88
C GLU A 21 -46.54 -1.77 10.95
N ARG A 22 -45.60 -2.64 10.60
CA ARG A 22 -45.00 -3.65 11.51
C ARG A 22 -43.51 -3.86 11.18
N PRO A 23 -42.62 -2.98 11.67
CA PRO A 23 -41.18 -3.12 11.44
C PRO A 23 -40.67 -4.44 12.00
N THR A 24 -39.94 -5.21 11.19
CA THR A 24 -39.24 -6.41 11.65
C THR A 24 -37.92 -6.00 12.31
N THR A 25 -37.72 -6.34 13.57
CA THR A 25 -36.47 -6.06 14.29
C THR A 25 -35.33 -6.98 13.83
N LEU A 26 -34.12 -6.41 13.75
CA LEU A 26 -32.88 -7.13 13.43
C LEU A 26 -32.70 -8.29 14.42
N GLY A 27 -32.82 -9.53 13.95
CA GLY A 27 -32.77 -10.75 14.79
C GLY A 27 -33.74 -11.84 14.35
N GLN A 28 -34.78 -11.50 13.61
CA GLN A 28 -35.56 -12.49 12.88
C GLN A 28 -34.81 -12.86 11.60
N THR A 29 -34.49 -14.15 11.42
CA THR A 29 -33.86 -14.69 10.21
C THR A 29 -34.82 -14.58 9.04
N VAL A 30 -34.86 -13.40 8.43
CA VAL A 30 -35.50 -13.20 7.14
C VAL A 30 -34.54 -13.76 6.10
N GLY A 31 -34.98 -14.75 5.31
CA GLY A 31 -34.21 -15.29 4.19
C GLY A 31 -33.81 -14.19 3.20
N ALA A 32 -33.09 -14.56 2.13
CA ALA A 32 -32.67 -13.62 1.08
C ALA A 32 -33.88 -12.99 0.36
N VAL A 33 -34.44 -11.93 0.95
CA VAL A 33 -35.57 -11.17 0.42
C VAL A 33 -35.01 -9.94 -0.27
N ALA A 34 -35.37 -9.76 -1.54
CA ALA A 34 -34.99 -8.59 -2.32
C ALA A 34 -35.40 -7.28 -1.60
N ILE A 35 -34.44 -6.35 -1.53
CA ILE A 35 -34.66 -5.00 -1.02
C ILE A 35 -35.49 -4.23 -2.05
N CYS A 36 -36.35 -3.31 -1.58
CA CYS A 36 -37.11 -2.44 -2.46
C CYS A 36 -36.17 -1.54 -3.27
N PRO A 37 -36.34 -1.44 -4.60
CA PRO A 37 -35.51 -0.58 -5.45
C PRO A 37 -35.47 0.89 -5.01
N GLY A 38 -36.57 1.40 -4.43
CA GLY A 38 -36.61 2.77 -3.90
C GLY A 38 -35.76 2.96 -2.64
N CYS A 39 -35.67 1.94 -1.77
CA CYS A 39 -34.78 1.99 -0.61
C CYS A 39 -33.32 1.87 -1.05
N GLU A 40 -33.03 0.99 -2.01
CA GLU A 40 -31.69 0.82 -2.58
C GLU A 40 -31.19 2.10 -3.26
N ALA A 41 -32.02 2.74 -4.09
CA ALA A 41 -31.70 4.01 -4.74
C ALA A 41 -31.40 5.12 -3.72
N LYS A 42 -32.20 5.22 -2.64
CA LYS A 42 -31.99 6.21 -1.58
C LYS A 42 -30.68 6.00 -0.82
N LEU A 43 -30.30 4.76 -0.56
CA LEU A 43 -29.01 4.44 0.03
C LEU A 43 -27.84 4.81 -0.88
N ALA A 44 -27.95 4.51 -2.17
CA ALA A 44 -26.95 4.89 -3.16
C ALA A 44 -26.79 6.42 -3.24
N GLU A 45 -27.90 7.17 -3.32
CA GLU A 45 -27.89 8.65 -3.30
C GLU A 45 -27.19 9.20 -2.06
N TYR A 46 -27.50 8.65 -0.89
CA TYR A 46 -26.89 9.04 0.37
C TYR A 46 -25.38 8.78 0.37
N HIS A 47 -24.95 7.57 0.01
CA HIS A 47 -23.53 7.23 -0.05
C HIS A 47 -22.77 8.08 -1.06
N LEU A 48 -23.34 8.34 -2.24
CA LEU A 48 -22.71 9.22 -3.24
C LEU A 48 -22.52 10.64 -2.70
N THR A 49 -23.50 11.17 -1.98
CA THR A 49 -23.41 12.50 -1.38
C THR A 49 -22.37 12.53 -0.27
N TRP A 50 -22.42 11.56 0.63
CA TRP A 50 -21.46 11.42 1.73
C TRP A 50 -20.01 11.29 1.24
N TRP A 51 -19.76 10.41 0.27
CA TRP A 51 -18.44 10.22 -0.32
C TRP A 51 -17.94 11.46 -1.04
N ARG A 52 -18.83 12.17 -1.76
CA ARG A 52 -18.47 13.43 -2.43
C ARG A 52 -18.05 14.49 -1.42
N ASP A 53 -18.79 14.64 -0.33
CA ASP A 53 -18.46 15.64 0.69
C ASP A 53 -17.18 15.27 1.43
N LYS A 54 -16.95 13.98 1.70
CA LYS A 54 -15.67 13.49 2.24
C LYS A 54 -14.49 13.78 1.31
N ALA A 55 -14.63 13.50 0.02
CA ALA A 55 -13.58 13.77 -0.96
C ALA A 55 -13.25 15.27 -1.03
N ARG A 56 -14.27 16.14 -0.99
CA ARG A 56 -14.07 17.60 -0.94
C ARG A 56 -13.35 18.07 0.32
N ALA A 57 -13.74 17.53 1.48
CA ALA A 57 -13.10 17.89 2.75
C ALA A 57 -11.61 17.51 2.74
N VAL A 58 -11.28 16.29 2.33
CA VAL A 58 -9.88 15.83 2.23
C VAL A 58 -9.09 16.65 1.20
N ALA A 59 -9.71 17.01 0.07
CA ALA A 59 -9.06 17.87 -0.92
C ALA A 59 -8.73 19.27 -0.37
N ALA A 60 -9.62 19.83 0.45
CA ALA A 60 -9.37 21.12 1.11
C ALA A 60 -8.24 21.02 2.16
N GLU A 61 -8.24 19.96 2.99
CA GLU A 61 -7.18 19.69 3.97
C GLU A 61 -5.82 19.52 3.28
N LEU A 62 -5.78 18.81 2.15
CA LEU A 62 -4.57 18.61 1.35
C LEU A 62 -4.03 19.93 0.80
N GLU A 63 -4.89 20.82 0.29
CA GLU A 63 -4.45 22.12 -0.20
C GLU A 63 -3.96 23.02 0.94
N GLU A 64 -4.62 22.98 2.10
CA GLU A 64 -4.14 23.68 3.30
C GLU A 64 -2.76 23.19 3.73
N LEU A 65 -2.54 21.87 3.73
CA LEU A 65 -1.24 21.28 4.04
C LEU A 65 -0.16 21.68 3.02
N ARG A 66 -0.51 21.75 1.73
CA ARG A 66 0.41 22.23 0.68
C ARG A 66 0.80 23.69 0.87
N VAL A 67 -0.14 24.56 1.26
CA VAL A 67 0.15 25.95 1.60
C VAL A 67 1.10 26.01 2.80
N LYS A 68 0.76 25.33 3.90
CA LYS A 68 1.60 25.27 5.11
C LYS A 68 3.00 24.75 4.83
N TYR A 69 3.13 23.73 3.97
CA TYR A 69 4.41 23.19 3.57
C TYR A 69 5.26 24.22 2.81
N ARG A 70 4.67 24.96 1.86
CA ARG A 70 5.37 26.05 1.15
C ARG A 70 5.86 27.14 2.12
N GLU A 71 5.01 27.57 3.05
CA GLU A 71 5.39 28.59 4.05
C GLU A 71 6.54 28.12 4.95
N LEU A 72 6.54 26.84 5.34
CA LEU A 72 7.63 26.25 6.11
C LEU A 72 8.93 26.20 5.31
N MET A 73 8.87 25.79 4.03
CA MET A 73 10.03 25.79 3.13
C MET A 73 10.64 27.18 2.96
N GLU A 74 9.81 28.20 2.79
CA GLU A 74 10.24 29.60 2.72
C GLU A 74 10.89 30.08 4.04
N ARG A 75 10.31 29.74 5.19
CA ARG A 75 10.87 30.07 6.52
C ARG A 75 12.18 29.35 6.84
N SER A 76 12.33 28.11 6.39
CA SER A 76 13.57 27.35 6.61
C SER A 76 14.73 27.80 5.71
N GLY A 77 14.52 28.80 4.85
CA GLY A 77 15.55 29.32 3.97
C GLY A 77 15.88 28.38 2.82
N GLY A 78 14.86 27.82 2.16
CA GLY A 78 15.00 26.97 0.98
C GLY A 78 15.66 27.71 -0.20
N SER A 79 16.99 27.79 -0.17
CA SER A 79 17.83 27.77 -1.36
C SER A 79 17.80 26.35 -1.92
N ASP A 80 17.61 26.24 -3.23
CA ASP A 80 17.60 25.01 -4.03
C ASP A 80 16.33 24.15 -3.93
N ILE A 81 15.40 24.39 -4.87
CA ILE A 81 14.69 23.42 -5.74
C ILE A 81 13.52 24.19 -6.41
N GLU A 82 13.81 25.31 -7.09
CA GLU A 82 12.80 25.95 -7.95
C GLU A 82 13.43 26.51 -9.23
N THR A 83 14.24 25.67 -9.89
CA THR A 83 14.83 26.00 -11.21
C THR A 83 14.72 24.86 -12.23
N VAL A 84 13.75 23.94 -12.08
CA VAL A 84 13.45 22.93 -13.13
C VAL A 84 11.98 22.94 -13.51
N ARG A 85 11.40 24.13 -13.74
CA ARG A 85 10.11 24.21 -14.42
C ARG A 85 9.95 25.48 -15.27
N ARG A 86 10.93 25.74 -16.12
CA ARG A 86 10.76 26.57 -17.32
C ARG A 86 11.80 26.13 -18.33
N THR A 87 11.42 26.06 -19.60
CA THR A 87 12.12 25.37 -20.71
C THR A 87 11.94 23.85 -20.59
N GLU A 88 11.27 23.11 -21.47
CA GLU A 88 11.36 23.14 -22.93
C GLU A 88 10.04 22.76 -23.61
N ALA A 89 9.61 23.61 -24.54
CA ALA A 89 8.95 23.16 -25.76
C ALA A 89 10.05 22.57 -26.68
N GLY A 90 9.78 21.44 -27.34
CA GLY A 90 10.78 20.61 -28.03
C GLY A 90 11.61 21.28 -29.12
N PRO A 91 12.60 20.56 -29.68
CA PRO A 91 12.26 19.56 -30.69
C PRO A 91 13.05 18.23 -30.60
N ARG A 92 12.52 17.23 -31.30
CA ARG A 92 13.08 15.90 -31.57
C ARG A 92 14.60 15.89 -31.82
N GLY A 93 15.30 15.08 -31.04
CA GLY A 93 16.67 14.61 -31.27
C GLY A 93 16.85 13.22 -30.67
N ASP A 94 17.55 12.36 -31.39
CA ASP A 94 17.81 10.91 -31.20
C ASP A 94 18.20 10.47 -29.77
N PRO A 95 17.83 9.27 -29.29
CA PRO A 95 18.21 8.78 -27.98
C PRO A 95 19.60 8.14 -28.03
N THR A 96 20.63 8.92 -27.71
CA THR A 96 21.90 8.34 -27.25
C THR A 96 21.80 8.15 -25.74
N VAL A 97 21.45 6.93 -25.32
CA VAL A 97 21.33 6.54 -23.91
C VAL A 97 22.72 6.49 -23.28
N GLY A 98 23.15 7.62 -22.73
CA GLY A 98 24.16 7.68 -21.68
C GLY A 98 23.46 7.41 -20.34
N HIS A 99 23.68 6.24 -19.78
CA HIS A 99 23.39 5.98 -18.37
C HIS A 99 24.39 6.78 -17.54
N ASP A 100 24.04 8.03 -17.21
CA ASP A 100 24.70 8.73 -16.12
C ASP A 100 24.28 8.03 -14.81
N GLU A 101 25.26 7.41 -14.15
CA GLU A 101 25.19 7.04 -12.74
C GLU A 101 25.12 8.34 -11.91
N ALA A 102 23.94 8.95 -11.88
CA ALA A 102 23.62 9.96 -10.89
C ALA A 102 23.70 9.29 -9.52
N GLU A 103 24.58 9.79 -8.66
CA GLU A 103 24.72 9.34 -7.28
C GLU A 103 23.34 9.47 -6.60
N PRO A 104 22.77 8.37 -6.05
CA PRO A 104 21.39 8.36 -5.58
C PRO A 104 21.20 9.38 -4.45
N VAL A 105 20.36 10.38 -4.71
CA VAL A 105 20.17 11.55 -3.85
C VAL A 105 19.27 11.24 -2.63
N SER A 106 18.51 10.12 -2.66
CA SER A 106 17.61 9.66 -1.59
C SER A 106 17.80 8.18 -1.23
N LEU A 107 17.30 7.75 -0.05
CA LEU A 107 17.35 6.34 0.35
C LEU A 107 16.45 5.48 -0.54
N LEU A 108 15.34 6.02 -1.01
CA LEU A 108 14.50 5.38 -2.03
C LEU A 108 15.22 5.21 -3.37
N ASP A 109 16.06 6.15 -3.79
CA ASP A 109 16.86 5.97 -5.01
C ASP A 109 17.87 4.85 -4.86
N HIS A 110 18.49 4.71 -3.69
CA HIS A 110 19.34 3.57 -3.39
C HIS A 110 18.55 2.24 -3.43
N ALA A 111 17.35 2.21 -2.84
CA ALA A 111 16.46 1.05 -2.91
C ALA A 111 16.06 0.73 -4.36
N ARG A 112 15.76 1.75 -5.18
CA ARG A 112 15.46 1.61 -6.62
C ARG A 112 16.63 0.98 -7.38
N VAL A 113 17.86 1.41 -7.10
CA VAL A 113 19.07 0.82 -7.71
C VAL A 113 19.20 -0.66 -7.35
N GLU A 114 18.94 -1.05 -6.10
CA GLU A 114 18.96 -2.45 -5.68
C GLU A 114 17.85 -3.27 -6.36
N VAL A 115 16.64 -2.71 -6.50
CA VAL A 115 15.53 -3.35 -7.22
C VAL A 115 15.89 -3.56 -8.69
N LEU A 116 16.41 -2.53 -9.37
CA LEU A 116 16.85 -2.62 -10.76
C LEU A 116 17.96 -3.66 -10.93
N ARG A 117 18.92 -3.70 -10.01
CA ARG A 117 19.98 -4.70 -9.99
C ARG A 117 19.40 -6.11 -9.86
N LEU A 118 18.43 -6.31 -8.98
CA LEU A 118 17.74 -7.59 -8.82
C LEU A 118 16.98 -7.99 -10.09
N CYS A 119 16.23 -7.07 -10.71
CA CYS A 119 15.54 -7.31 -11.97
C CYS A 119 16.53 -7.78 -13.04
N ARG A 120 17.67 -7.10 -13.22
CA ARG A 120 18.71 -7.52 -14.18
C ARG A 120 19.29 -8.92 -13.91
N GLN A 121 19.33 -9.35 -12.65
CA GLN A 121 19.82 -10.68 -12.26
C GLN A 121 18.79 -11.77 -12.54
N CYS A 122 17.50 -11.44 -12.52
CA CYS A 122 16.44 -12.34 -12.96
C CYS A 122 16.37 -12.34 -14.49
N ARG A 123 16.71 -13.47 -15.12
CA ARG A 123 16.64 -13.61 -16.59
C ARG A 123 15.25 -13.92 -17.11
N GLU A 124 14.34 -14.30 -16.22
CA GLU A 124 12.93 -14.54 -16.50
C GLU A 124 12.17 -13.26 -16.14
N GLU A 125 11.17 -12.86 -16.92
CA GLU A 125 10.34 -11.63 -16.73
C GLU A 125 9.56 -11.59 -15.39
N ALA A 126 9.90 -12.47 -14.45
CA ALA A 126 9.36 -12.55 -13.12
C ALA A 126 10.47 -12.54 -12.05
N VAL A 127 10.32 -11.65 -11.06
CA VAL A 127 11.15 -11.61 -9.86
C VAL A 127 10.49 -12.44 -8.75
N PRO A 128 11.13 -13.50 -8.23
CA PRO A 128 10.57 -14.25 -7.11
C PRO A 128 10.45 -13.39 -5.86
N TYR A 129 9.28 -13.38 -5.21
CA TYR A 129 9.02 -12.57 -4.02
C TYR A 129 10.07 -12.78 -2.91
N TRP A 130 10.49 -14.02 -2.67
CA TRP A 130 11.51 -14.31 -1.66
C TRP A 130 12.87 -13.65 -1.95
N ARG A 131 13.24 -13.50 -3.23
CA ARG A 131 14.47 -12.80 -3.62
C ARG A 131 14.33 -11.30 -3.38
N LEU A 132 13.18 -10.73 -3.75
CA LEU A 132 12.88 -9.34 -3.49
C LEU A 132 12.93 -9.03 -1.99
N LYS A 133 12.23 -9.83 -1.19
CA LYS A 133 12.23 -9.74 0.28
C LYS A 133 13.65 -9.84 0.86
N THR A 134 14.42 -10.84 0.45
CA THR A 134 15.79 -11.05 0.96
C THR A 134 16.72 -9.88 0.60
N THR A 135 16.61 -9.37 -0.63
CA THR A 135 17.43 -8.24 -1.09
C THR A 135 17.08 -6.98 -0.31
N MET A 136 15.78 -6.70 -0.12
CA MET A 136 15.32 -5.51 0.60
C MET A 136 15.57 -5.62 2.11
N GLN A 137 15.55 -6.82 2.68
CA GLN A 137 15.99 -7.05 4.06
C GLN A 137 17.49 -6.73 4.21
N ALA A 138 18.33 -7.26 3.33
CA ALA A 138 19.77 -6.99 3.36
C ALA A 138 20.10 -5.50 3.12
N PHE A 139 19.28 -4.80 2.34
CA PHE A 139 19.36 -3.35 2.19
C PHE A 139 19.02 -2.65 3.52
N SER A 140 17.88 -2.97 4.13
CA SER A 140 17.43 -2.40 5.41
C SER A 140 18.40 -2.68 6.57
N ASP A 141 19.04 -3.84 6.57
CA ASP A 141 20.03 -4.24 7.59
C ASP A 141 21.29 -3.35 7.57
N LYS A 142 21.62 -2.75 6.42
CA LYS A 142 22.74 -1.81 6.28
C LYS A 142 22.40 -0.41 6.79
N LEU A 143 21.11 -0.09 6.92
CA LEU A 143 20.65 1.21 7.38
C LEU A 143 20.71 1.30 8.90
N SER A 144 21.17 2.44 9.40
CA SER A 144 21.03 2.84 10.79
C SER A 144 19.56 3.05 11.18
N ALA A 145 19.30 3.15 12.49
CA ALA A 145 17.94 3.39 12.99
C ALA A 145 17.33 4.68 12.42
N ASP A 146 18.11 5.77 12.35
CA ASP A 146 17.66 7.06 11.83
C ASP A 146 17.39 7.00 10.32
N GLU A 147 18.22 6.28 9.56
CA GLU A 147 18.01 6.06 8.12
C GLU A 147 16.76 5.22 7.85
N ARG A 148 16.45 4.22 8.68
CA ARG A 148 15.20 3.47 8.55
C ARG A 148 13.97 4.35 8.80
N VAL A 149 14.05 5.29 9.74
CA VAL A 149 12.97 6.26 9.98
C VAL A 149 12.81 7.19 8.79
N ARG A 150 13.90 7.71 8.23
CA ARG A 150 13.87 8.54 7.01
C ARG A 150 13.32 7.78 5.81
N LEU A 151 13.76 6.55 5.59
CA LEU A 151 13.24 5.69 4.54
C LEU A 151 11.73 5.47 4.69
N ALA A 152 11.24 5.23 5.91
CA ALA A 152 9.81 5.10 6.16
C ALA A 152 9.04 6.39 5.84
N GLN A 153 9.61 7.56 6.11
CA GLN A 153 9.04 8.85 5.73
C GLN A 153 9.01 9.05 4.21
N GLU A 154 10.08 8.66 3.51
CA GLU A 154 10.16 8.73 2.04
C GLU A 154 9.14 7.80 1.36
N ILE A 155 8.93 6.59 1.90
CA ILE A 155 7.92 5.62 1.40
C ILE A 155 6.50 6.15 1.55
N GLY A 156 6.21 6.89 2.63
CA GLY A 156 4.91 7.52 2.85
C GLY A 156 3.72 6.53 2.81
N ALA A 157 2.75 6.80 1.93
CA ALA A 157 1.50 6.05 1.85
C ALA A 157 1.64 4.61 1.32
N ASP A 158 2.79 4.26 0.75
CA ASP A 158 3.05 2.89 0.27
C ASP A 158 3.27 1.89 1.41
N GLY A 159 3.34 2.38 2.65
CA GLY A 159 3.29 1.62 3.88
C GLY A 159 4.61 0.94 4.22
N SER A 160 5.08 0.01 3.39
CA SER A 160 6.30 -0.76 3.64
C SER A 160 7.24 -0.76 2.45
N LEU A 161 8.55 -0.89 2.73
CA LEU A 161 9.58 -0.99 1.69
C LEU A 161 9.28 -2.14 0.72
N ILE A 162 8.83 -3.29 1.23
CA ILE A 162 8.55 -4.45 0.39
C ILE A 162 7.37 -4.21 -0.56
N ARG A 163 6.35 -3.46 -0.12
CA ARG A 163 5.21 -3.07 -0.96
C ARG A 163 5.64 -2.05 -2.00
N TRP A 164 6.36 -1.01 -1.60
CA TRP A 164 6.92 -0.03 -2.52
C TRP A 164 7.75 -0.71 -3.61
N CYS A 165 8.66 -1.63 -3.24
CA CYS A 165 9.47 -2.38 -4.20
C CYS A 165 8.63 -3.29 -5.10
N THR A 166 7.57 -3.91 -4.58
CA THR A 166 6.67 -4.74 -5.40
C THR A 166 5.97 -3.92 -6.46
N THR A 167 5.46 -2.73 -6.10
CA THR A 167 4.87 -1.77 -7.04
C THR A 167 5.91 -1.30 -8.06
N GLU A 168 7.14 -1.01 -7.62
CA GLU A 168 8.21 -0.55 -8.51
C GLU A 168 8.61 -1.62 -9.53
N VAL A 169 8.72 -2.89 -9.13
CA VAL A 169 8.97 -4.01 -10.06
C VAL A 169 7.86 -4.11 -11.11
N VAL A 170 6.60 -3.96 -10.70
CA VAL A 170 5.45 -3.96 -11.61
C VAL A 170 5.48 -2.76 -12.57
N ASN A 171 5.82 -1.56 -12.06
CA ASN A 171 5.97 -0.35 -12.88
C ASN A 171 7.07 -0.48 -13.93
N LEU A 172 8.13 -1.24 -13.63
CA LEU A 172 9.19 -1.59 -14.57
C LEU A 172 8.78 -2.63 -15.63
N GLY A 173 7.55 -3.13 -15.57
CA GLY A 173 7.00 -4.14 -16.49
C GLY A 173 7.29 -5.59 -16.12
N TRP A 174 7.82 -5.84 -14.92
CA TRP A 174 8.14 -7.18 -14.43
C TRP A 174 7.04 -7.72 -13.53
N GLN A 175 6.87 -9.04 -13.49
CA GLN A 175 5.96 -9.67 -12.53
C GLN A 175 6.69 -10.03 -11.23
N VAL A 176 6.00 -9.99 -10.09
CA VAL A 176 6.52 -10.56 -8.84
C VAL A 176 5.82 -11.90 -8.58
N SER A 177 6.55 -13.01 -8.75
CA SER A 177 5.96 -14.34 -8.61
C SER A 177 5.81 -14.73 -7.13
N ASN A 178 4.70 -15.41 -6.81
CA ASN A 178 4.35 -15.84 -5.45
C ASN A 178 4.30 -14.68 -4.42
N SER A 179 3.88 -13.49 -4.87
CA SER A 179 3.74 -12.34 -3.99
C SER A 179 2.46 -12.43 -3.16
N PRO A 180 2.54 -12.38 -1.81
CA PRO A 180 1.36 -12.24 -0.96
C PRO A 180 0.81 -10.79 -0.97
N VAL A 181 1.51 -9.85 -1.62
CA VAL A 181 1.25 -8.40 -1.59
C VAL A 181 0.14 -7.98 -2.58
N GLN A 182 -0.72 -8.90 -3.01
CA GLN A 182 -1.83 -8.60 -3.92
C GLN A 182 -3.17 -8.32 -3.21
N GLY A 183 -3.20 -8.33 -1.87
CA GLY A 183 -4.40 -8.07 -1.06
C GLY A 183 -4.54 -6.64 -0.56
N GLU A 184 -5.74 -6.31 -0.05
CA GLU A 184 -6.07 -5.04 0.61
C GLU A 184 -5.09 -4.76 1.78
N PRO A 185 -4.81 -3.49 2.10
CA PRO A 185 -3.77 -3.11 3.08
C PRO A 185 -3.99 -3.71 4.47
N GLU A 186 -5.24 -3.98 4.86
CA GLU A 186 -5.61 -4.60 6.14
C GLU A 186 -5.23 -6.09 6.21
N GLU A 187 -5.44 -6.85 5.13
CA GLU A 187 -5.08 -8.28 5.05
C GLU A 187 -3.55 -8.50 5.07
N MET A 188 -2.79 -7.49 4.64
CA MET A 188 -1.33 -7.53 4.69
C MET A 188 -0.74 -7.27 6.08
N TRP A 189 -1.38 -6.44 6.91
CA TRP A 189 -0.95 -6.25 8.30
C TRP A 189 -1.01 -7.57 9.06
N ASP A 190 -2.06 -8.36 8.80
CA ASP A 190 -2.21 -9.72 9.35
C ASP A 190 -1.15 -10.67 8.79
N ALA A 191 -0.88 -10.68 7.49
CA ALA A 191 0.16 -11.53 6.92
C ALA A 191 1.57 -11.18 7.44
N TRP A 192 1.86 -9.89 7.64
CA TRP A 192 3.15 -9.41 8.13
C TRP A 192 3.35 -9.68 9.63
N THR A 193 2.32 -9.50 10.45
CA THR A 193 2.37 -9.91 11.87
C THR A 193 2.53 -11.42 11.97
N HIS A 194 1.80 -12.22 11.18
CA HIS A 194 1.94 -13.67 11.22
C HIS A 194 3.34 -14.17 10.80
N ASP A 195 4.00 -13.52 9.83
CA ASP A 195 5.35 -13.92 9.38
C ASP A 195 6.45 -13.47 10.36
N SER A 196 6.27 -12.32 11.02
CA SER A 196 7.19 -11.81 12.05
C SER A 196 7.18 -12.65 13.34
N TYR A 197 6.07 -13.33 13.63
CA TYR A 197 5.92 -14.22 14.78
C TYR A 197 6.14 -15.70 14.46
N GLN A 198 6.64 -16.07 13.27
CA GLN A 198 7.11 -17.44 13.07
C GLN A 198 8.36 -17.68 13.93
N THR A 199 8.13 -18.22 15.12
CA THR A 199 9.19 -18.74 15.99
C THR A 199 10.11 -19.62 15.16
N PRO A 200 11.44 -19.40 15.15
CA PRO A 200 12.35 -20.16 14.33
C PRO A 200 12.11 -21.65 14.56
N LYS A 201 11.78 -22.37 13.47
CA LYS A 201 11.53 -23.80 13.51
C LYS A 201 12.73 -24.44 14.22
N LYS A 202 12.48 -25.04 15.39
CA LYS A 202 13.51 -25.72 16.19
C LYS A 202 14.32 -26.63 15.26
N THR A 203 15.58 -26.28 15.03
CA THR A 203 16.53 -27.13 14.35
C THR A 203 16.60 -28.43 15.15
N LYS A 204 15.99 -29.50 14.62
CA LYS A 204 16.17 -30.85 15.16
C LYS A 204 17.64 -31.21 14.94
N TRP A 205 18.47 -30.93 15.93
CA TRP A 205 19.81 -31.51 16.04
C TRP A 205 19.66 -33.03 15.98
N ARG A 206 19.98 -33.64 14.84
CA ARG A 206 20.24 -35.08 14.79
C ARG A 206 21.62 -35.28 15.41
N LEU A 207 21.64 -35.60 16.70
CA LEU A 207 22.78 -36.23 17.34
C LEU A 207 22.99 -37.59 16.65
N GLY A 208 23.90 -37.62 15.67
CA GLY A 208 24.38 -38.85 15.07
C GLY A 208 24.99 -39.73 16.15
N ARG A 209 24.49 -40.95 16.25
CA ARG A 209 25.05 -42.02 17.08
C ARG A 209 26.54 -42.15 16.82
N SER A 210 27.34 -42.04 17.88
CA SER A 210 28.72 -42.50 17.90
C SER A 210 28.76 -43.98 17.50
N ARG A 211 29.54 -44.31 16.46
CA ARG A 211 29.94 -45.69 16.16
C ARG A 211 30.86 -46.15 17.30
N SER A 212 30.37 -47.04 18.15
CA SER A 212 31.24 -47.88 18.97
C SER A 212 32.02 -48.81 18.04
N GLN A 213 33.34 -48.67 18.07
CA GLN A 213 34.26 -49.73 17.68
C GLN A 213 34.18 -50.82 18.74
N ASP A 214 33.81 -52.02 18.34
CA ASP A 214 34.18 -53.30 18.97
C ASP A 214 34.36 -54.25 17.78
N ALA A 215 35.58 -54.61 17.36
CA ALA A 215 36.47 -55.59 18.00
C ALA A 215 35.81 -56.98 18.12
N SER A 216 35.87 -57.76 17.04
CA SER A 216 36.31 -59.17 17.02
C SER A 216 36.33 -59.74 15.60
#